data_AF-A0A1B9YL20-F1
#
_entry.id   AF-A0A1B9YL20-F1
#
_cell.length_a   1.000
_cell.length_b   1.000
_cell.length_c   1.000
_cell.angle_alpha   90.00
_cell.angle_beta   90.00
_cell.angle_gamma   90.00
#
_symmetry.space_group_name_H-M   'P 1'
#
loop_
_entity.id
_entity.type
_entity.pdbx_description
1 polymer ?
#
loop_
_entity_poly.entity_id
_entity_poly.type
_entity_poly.pdbx_seq_one_letter_code
_entity_poly.pdbx_strand_id
1 'polypeptide(L)'
;MKNNRPAFVPLDTDLDDERLESLAREKGVGTLQKPQKQGEQGPKTPSPVEALLPEPPASGATPRERMKPLNTELPDYVWTELKIRAAHRQTSVRHVIMTALIKDGITIAEADLVEDGRRLRGRVAPQ
;
A
#
# COMPACT_ATOMS: atom_id res chain seq x y z
N MET A 1 -40.17 -9.95 14.62
CA MET A 1 -40.35 -8.58 14.11
C MET A 1 -39.74 -8.51 12.73
N LYS A 2 -40.51 -8.16 11.69
CA LYS A 2 -40.06 -8.20 10.29
C LYS A 2 -39.18 -6.98 10.01
N ASN A 3 -37.94 -7.20 9.56
CA ASN A 3 -36.99 -6.14 9.26
C ASN A 3 -37.45 -5.37 8.01
N ASN A 4 -38.00 -4.18 8.22
CA ASN A 4 -38.36 -3.23 7.17
C ASN A 4 -37.11 -2.46 6.73
N ARG A 5 -36.20 -3.13 6.01
CA ARG A 5 -35.15 -2.42 5.26
C ARG A 5 -35.77 -1.99 3.94
N PRO A 6 -35.68 -0.69 3.55
CA PRO A 6 -36.17 -0.28 2.25
C PRO A 6 -35.45 -1.10 1.18
N ALA A 7 -36.22 -1.59 0.21
CA ALA A 7 -35.66 -2.24 -0.97
C ALA A 7 -34.68 -1.28 -1.64
N PHE A 8 -33.59 -1.82 -2.20
CA PHE A 8 -32.62 -1.05 -2.97
C PHE A 8 -33.36 -0.30 -4.08
N VAL A 9 -33.34 1.03 -4.02
CA VAL A 9 -33.92 1.88 -5.07
C VAL A 9 -32.93 1.86 -6.23
N PRO A 10 -33.32 1.36 -7.42
CA PRO A 10 -32.49 1.46 -8.60
C PRO A 10 -32.18 2.94 -8.86
N LEU A 11 -30.92 3.25 -9.19
CA LEU A 11 -30.54 4.59 -9.61
C LEU A 11 -31.40 4.96 -10.83
N ASP A 12 -32.05 6.13 -10.78
CA ASP A 12 -32.89 6.62 -11.87
C ASP A 12 -32.08 6.62 -13.18
N THR A 13 -32.71 6.22 -14.28
CA THR A 13 -32.12 6.18 -15.64
C THR A 13 -31.66 7.53 -16.18
N ASP A 14 -31.89 8.61 -15.42
CA ASP A 14 -31.59 10.00 -15.78
C ASP A 14 -30.28 10.52 -15.15
N LEU A 15 -29.47 9.60 -14.60
CA LEU A 15 -28.10 9.88 -14.16
C LEU A 15 -27.14 9.70 -15.33
N ASP A 16 -27.03 10.74 -16.14
CA ASP A 16 -26.06 10.80 -17.23
C ASP A 16 -24.62 10.88 -16.69
N ASP A 17 -23.68 10.24 -17.41
CA ASP A 17 -22.25 10.23 -17.07
C ASP A 17 -21.69 11.66 -16.87
N GLU A 18 -22.23 12.66 -17.58
CA GLU A 18 -21.83 14.07 -17.45
C GLU A 18 -22.20 14.68 -16.08
N ARG A 19 -23.38 14.31 -15.54
CA ARG A 19 -23.78 14.72 -14.18
C ARG A 19 -22.92 14.05 -13.13
N LEU A 20 -22.56 12.79 -13.35
CA LEU A 20 -21.65 12.09 -12.46
C LEU A 20 -20.26 12.74 -12.46
N GLU A 21 -19.76 13.13 -13.64
CA GLU A 21 -18.44 13.75 -13.77
C GLU A 21 -18.38 15.17 -13.19
N SER A 22 -19.44 15.97 -13.36
CA SER A 22 -19.54 17.28 -12.73
C SER A 22 -19.58 17.20 -11.20
N LEU A 23 -20.33 16.26 -10.64
CA LEU A 23 -20.33 15.99 -9.19
C LEU A 23 -18.95 15.51 -8.72
N ALA A 24 -18.28 14.65 -9.49
CA ALA A 24 -16.93 14.20 -9.17
C ALA A 24 -15.93 15.37 -9.11
N ARG A 25 -16.04 16.33 -10.04
CA ARG A 25 -15.22 17.56 -10.05
C ARG A 25 -15.54 18.47 -8.86
N GLU A 26 -16.83 18.67 -8.55
CA GLU A 26 -17.26 19.48 -7.40
C GLU A 26 -16.77 18.88 -6.08
N LYS A 27 -16.79 17.55 -5.95
CA LYS A 27 -16.32 16.83 -4.76
C LYS A 27 -14.80 16.59 -4.74
N GLY A 28 -14.06 17.14 -5.70
CA GLY A 28 -12.61 17.03 -5.77
C GLY A 28 -12.10 15.59 -5.92
N VAL A 29 -12.90 14.72 -6.53
CA VAL A 29 -12.51 13.33 -6.79
C VAL A 29 -11.42 13.34 -7.86
N GLY A 30 -10.18 13.09 -7.47
CA GLY A 30 -9.04 13.02 -8.38
C GLY A 30 -9.23 11.92 -9.41
N THR A 31 -9.24 12.28 -10.70
CA THR A 31 -9.35 11.31 -11.79
C THR A 31 -7.98 10.71 -12.09
N LEU A 32 -7.93 9.39 -12.29
CA LEU A 32 -6.72 8.68 -12.65
C LEU A 32 -6.35 9.03 -14.10
N GLN A 33 -5.39 9.94 -14.29
CA GLN A 33 -4.82 10.22 -15.60
C GLN A 33 -4.06 8.99 -16.12
N LYS A 34 -4.59 8.37 -17.17
CA LYS A 34 -3.84 7.37 -17.94
C LYS A 34 -2.87 8.11 -18.86
N PRO A 35 -1.56 7.87 -18.81
CA PRO A 35 -0.63 8.47 -19.77
C PRO A 35 -0.98 7.96 -21.17
N GLN A 36 -1.28 8.90 -22.06
CA GLN A 36 -1.63 8.65 -23.45
C GLN A 36 -0.40 8.10 -24.17
N LYS A 37 -0.41 6.82 -24.55
CA LYS A 37 0.62 6.21 -25.40
C LYS A 37 0.58 6.87 -26.78
N GLN A 38 1.55 7.73 -27.08
CA GLN A 38 1.85 8.15 -28.45
C GLN A 38 2.50 6.99 -29.21
N GLY A 39 2.00 6.76 -30.43
CA GLY A 39 2.34 5.63 -31.29
C GLY A 39 3.75 5.67 -31.89
N GLU A 40 4.36 4.48 -31.86
CA GLU A 40 5.26 3.80 -32.81
C GLU A 40 5.94 4.56 -33.97
N GLN A 41 7.28 4.50 -34.00
CA GLN A 41 8.11 4.04 -35.14
C GLN A 41 9.57 3.77 -34.66
N GLY A 42 10.11 2.55 -34.89
CA GLY A 42 11.34 1.96 -34.29
C GLY A 42 12.68 2.33 -34.96
N PRO A 43 13.75 1.48 -35.01
CA PRO A 43 14.02 0.19 -34.34
C PRO A 43 15.40 0.06 -33.59
N LYS A 44 15.48 -0.91 -32.67
CA LYS A 44 16.65 -1.68 -32.13
C LYS A 44 18.04 -1.04 -31.94
N THR A 45 18.45 -0.91 -30.66
CA THR A 45 19.71 -1.49 -30.11
C THR A 45 19.59 -1.68 -28.59
N PRO A 46 20.07 -2.78 -27.98
CA PRO A 46 20.07 -2.97 -26.53
C PRO A 46 21.40 -2.60 -25.84
N SER A 47 21.28 -2.27 -24.55
CA SER A 47 22.31 -2.20 -23.48
C SER A 47 23.20 -0.96 -23.42
N PRO A 48 23.83 -0.60 -22.27
CA PRO A 48 23.85 -1.25 -20.93
C PRO A 48 23.65 -0.28 -19.73
N VAL A 49 23.51 -0.85 -18.52
CA VAL A 49 23.70 -0.29 -17.16
C VAL A 49 24.32 1.12 -17.03
N GLU A 50 23.57 2.04 -16.41
CA GLU A 50 24.09 3.22 -15.71
C GLU A 50 23.20 3.46 -14.48
N ALA A 51 23.56 2.90 -13.33
CA ALA A 51 24.40 3.52 -12.30
C ALA A 51 23.72 4.75 -11.63
N LEU A 52 23.27 4.51 -10.39
CA LEU A 52 23.39 5.39 -9.24
C LEU A 52 22.90 6.84 -9.38
N LEU A 53 21.67 7.06 -8.94
CA LEU A 53 21.35 8.27 -8.19
C LEU A 53 20.66 7.84 -6.88
N PRO A 54 21.20 8.18 -5.70
CA PRO A 54 20.44 8.07 -4.46
C PRO A 54 19.37 9.16 -4.49
N GLU A 55 18.10 8.78 -4.56
CA GLU A 55 17.02 9.72 -4.30
C GLU A 55 17.21 10.29 -2.88
N PRO A 56 17.18 11.62 -2.70
CA PRO A 56 17.21 12.20 -1.36
C PRO A 56 15.99 11.68 -0.60
N PRO A 57 16.14 11.27 0.67
CA PRO A 57 15.01 10.77 1.43
C PRO A 57 13.94 11.86 1.48
N ALA A 58 12.73 11.52 1.04
CA ALA A 58 11.56 12.36 1.21
C ALA A 58 11.53 12.86 2.65
N SER A 59 11.52 14.18 2.84
CA SER A 59 11.51 14.84 4.14
C SER A 59 10.37 14.25 4.99
N GLY A 60 10.73 13.41 5.97
CA GLY A 60 9.79 12.61 6.77
C GLY A 60 10.03 11.09 6.76
N ALA A 61 10.98 10.58 5.95
CA ALA A 61 11.38 9.18 6.00
C ALA A 61 12.23 8.92 7.26
N THR A 62 11.79 8.00 8.12
CA THR A 62 12.62 7.44 9.19
C THR A 62 13.97 6.99 8.59
N PRO A 63 15.13 7.30 9.19
CA PRO A 63 16.44 6.89 8.68
C PRO A 63 16.49 5.36 8.69
N ARG A 64 16.17 4.74 7.55
CA ARG A 64 16.02 3.28 7.43
C ARG A 64 17.06 2.78 6.44
N GLU A 65 17.75 1.70 6.80
CA GLU A 65 18.75 1.12 5.91
C GLU A 65 18.11 0.52 4.66
N ARG A 66 18.91 0.42 3.60
CA ARG A 66 18.48 -0.18 2.33
C ARG A 66 18.16 -1.66 2.56
N MET A 67 16.91 -2.03 2.33
CA MET A 67 16.46 -3.40 2.56
C MET A 67 16.60 -4.31 1.34
N LYS A 68 16.80 -5.61 1.62
CA LYS A 68 16.68 -6.70 0.63
C LYS A 68 15.37 -7.48 0.85
N PRO A 69 14.71 -7.96 -0.21
CA PRO A 69 13.53 -8.82 -0.08
C PRO A 69 13.94 -10.19 0.48
N LEU A 70 13.09 -10.76 1.33
CA LEU A 70 13.25 -12.10 1.90
C LEU A 70 12.19 -13.01 1.25
N ASN A 71 12.62 -13.92 0.38
CA ASN A 71 11.78 -14.94 -0.23
C ASN A 71 12.06 -16.27 0.47
N THR A 72 11.06 -16.82 1.18
CA THR A 72 11.17 -18.07 1.91
C THR A 72 9.90 -18.89 1.74
N GLU A 73 10.03 -20.21 1.64
CA GLU A 73 8.91 -21.13 1.67
C GLU A 73 8.57 -21.46 3.13
N LEU A 74 7.28 -21.33 3.48
CA LEU A 74 6.77 -21.66 4.81
C LEU A 74 5.55 -22.55 4.63
N PRO A 75 5.33 -23.55 5.50
CA PRO A 75 4.07 -24.27 5.53
C PRO A 75 2.88 -23.34 5.76
N ASP A 76 1.73 -23.65 5.17
CA ASP A 76 0.53 -22.80 5.22
C ASP A 76 0.06 -22.50 6.64
N TYR A 77 0.20 -23.47 7.54
CA TYR A 77 -0.18 -23.30 8.95
C TYR A 77 0.68 -22.24 9.65
N VAL A 78 1.99 -22.20 9.37
CA VAL A 78 2.93 -21.20 9.92
C VAL A 78 2.59 -19.82 9.36
N TRP A 79 2.32 -19.73 8.06
CA TRP A 79 1.96 -18.48 7.41
C TRP A 79 0.67 -17.87 7.98
N THR A 80 -0.32 -18.72 8.23
CA THR A 80 -1.59 -18.32 8.84
C THR A 80 -1.36 -17.79 10.26
N GLU A 81 -0.56 -18.49 11.06
CA GLU A 81 -0.25 -18.06 12.42
C GLU A 81 0.51 -16.72 12.46
N LEU A 82 1.48 -16.52 11.54
CA LEU A 82 2.20 -15.25 11.41
C LEU A 82 1.24 -14.08 11.10
N LYS A 83 0.28 -14.28 10.21
CA LYS A 83 -0.75 -13.26 9.89
C LYS A 83 -1.65 -12.97 11.08
N ILE A 84 -2.09 -14.00 11.80
CA ILE A 84 -2.90 -13.86 13.02
C ILE A 84 -2.13 -13.02 14.06
N ARG A 85 -0.87 -13.34 14.32
CA ARG A 85 -0.01 -12.59 15.25
C ARG A 85 0.18 -11.14 14.82
N ALA A 86 0.41 -10.88 13.53
CA ALA A 86 0.52 -9.53 13.00
C ALA A 86 -0.79 -8.74 13.17
N ALA A 87 -1.94 -9.37 12.94
CA ALA A 87 -3.25 -8.75 13.12
C ALA A 87 -3.51 -8.38 14.60
N HIS A 88 -3.26 -9.30 15.54
CA HIS A 88 -3.44 -9.05 16.97
C HIS A 88 -2.58 -7.89 17.48
N ARG A 89 -1.33 -7.79 17.01
CA ARG A 89 -0.41 -6.72 17.40
C ARG A 89 -0.61 -5.42 16.62
N GLN A 90 -1.51 -5.40 15.64
CA GLN A 90 -1.67 -4.29 14.71
C GLN A 90 -0.37 -3.91 13.98
N THR A 91 0.48 -4.89 13.70
CA THR A 91 1.75 -4.70 12.98
C THR A 91 1.76 -5.44 11.63
N SER A 92 2.88 -5.37 10.91
CA SER A 92 3.09 -6.16 9.69
C SER A 92 3.72 -7.51 10.01
N VAL A 93 3.51 -8.49 9.12
CA VAL A 93 4.19 -9.80 9.22
C VAL A 93 5.71 -9.62 9.23
N ARG A 94 6.23 -8.66 8.45
CA ARG A 94 7.65 -8.30 8.48
C ARG A 94 8.13 -7.93 9.89
N HIS A 95 7.38 -7.09 10.61
CA HIS A 95 7.75 -6.70 11.97
C HIS A 95 7.73 -7.91 12.92
N VAL A 96 6.76 -8.82 12.77
CA VAL A 96 6.73 -10.08 13.53
C VAL A 96 7.97 -10.94 13.24
N ILE A 97 8.40 -11.02 11.98
CA ILE A 97 9.63 -11.75 11.61
C ILE A 97 10.86 -11.07 12.20
N MET A 98 11.02 -9.75 12.05
CA MET A 98 12.18 -9.03 12.59
C MET A 98 12.27 -9.14 14.12
N THR A 99 11.15 -9.07 14.83
CA THR A 99 11.14 -9.31 16.29
C THR A 99 11.49 -10.75 16.66
N ALA A 100 11.16 -11.74 15.84
CA ALA A 100 11.59 -13.12 16.05
C ALA A 100 13.11 -13.26 15.83
N LEU A 101 13.68 -12.60 14.82
CA LEU A 101 15.12 -12.59 14.57
C LEU A 101 15.90 -11.95 15.72
N ILE A 102 15.37 -10.87 16.33
CA ILE A 102 15.97 -10.27 17.54
C ILE A 102 15.99 -11.28 18.70
N LYS A 103 14.91 -12.05 18.88
CA LYS A 103 14.85 -13.09 19.93
C LYS A 103 15.82 -14.24 19.69
N ASP A 104 16.15 -14.50 18.43
CA ASP A 104 17.16 -15.48 18.02
C ASP A 104 18.60 -14.93 18.18
N GLY A 105 18.75 -13.66 18.58
CA GLY A 105 20.04 -13.02 18.87
C GLY A 105 20.59 -12.16 17.73
N ILE A 106 19.81 -11.89 16.67
CA ILE A 106 20.23 -11.02 15.58
C ILE A 106 20.01 -9.55 15.98
N THR A 107 21.09 -8.78 16.00
CA THR A 107 21.02 -7.34 16.27
C THR A 107 20.40 -6.60 15.09
N ILE A 108 19.27 -5.92 15.34
CA ILE A 108 18.57 -5.07 14.37
C ILE A 108 18.44 -3.68 14.99
N ALA A 109 18.78 -2.63 14.23
CA ALA A 109 18.60 -1.26 14.69
C ALA A 109 17.11 -0.94 14.91
N GLU A 110 16.80 -0.20 15.97
CA GLU A 110 15.43 0.21 16.28
C GLU A 110 14.80 1.04 15.15
N ALA A 111 15.61 1.85 14.47
CA ALA A 111 15.22 2.63 13.30
C ALA A 111 14.73 1.75 12.13
N ASP A 112 15.16 0.49 12.06
CA ASP A 112 14.70 -0.47 11.05
C ASP A 112 13.49 -1.29 11.50
N LEU A 113 13.16 -1.23 12.79
CA LEU A 113 12.02 -1.91 13.42
C LEU A 113 10.73 -1.08 13.37
N VAL A 114 10.52 -0.32 12.30
CA VAL A 114 9.31 0.50 12.15
C VAL A 114 8.07 -0.38 12.02
N GLU A 115 7.13 -0.22 12.95
CA GLU A 115 5.78 -0.74 12.87
C GLU A 115 5.06 -0.15 11.66
N ASP A 116 4.30 -0.97 10.93
CA ASP A 116 3.65 -0.52 9.71
C ASP A 116 2.53 0.48 10.00
N GLY A 117 2.86 1.78 9.95
CA GLY A 117 1.95 2.90 10.19
C GLY A 117 0.77 3.00 9.22
N ARG A 118 0.65 2.11 8.22
CA ARG A 118 -0.57 1.99 7.39
C ARG A 118 -1.84 1.79 8.22
N ARG A 119 -1.74 1.16 9.41
CA ARG A 119 -2.88 1.00 10.33
C ARG A 119 -3.18 2.24 11.19
N LEU A 120 -2.29 3.23 11.22
CA LEU A 120 -2.42 4.46 12.01
C LEU A 120 -2.99 5.64 11.20
N ARG A 121 -2.91 5.60 9.86
CA ARG A 121 -3.37 6.70 8.97
C ARG A 121 -4.88 6.98 9.03
N GLY A 122 -5.68 6.08 9.63
CA GLY A 122 -7.12 6.30 9.82
C GLY A 122 -7.51 7.00 11.12
N ARG A 123 -6.58 7.30 12.04
CA ARG A 123 -6.89 7.94 13.34
C ARG A 123 -6.48 9.41 13.46
N VAL A 124 -5.72 9.95 12.51
CA VAL A 124 -5.34 11.36 12.52
C VAL A 124 -6.19 12.09 11.48
N ALA A 125 -7.44 12.37 11.85
CA ALA A 125 -8.18 13.46 11.23
C ALA A 125 -7.73 14.76 11.91
N PRO A 126 -7.24 15.77 11.18
CA PRO A 126 -6.99 17.09 11.76
C PRO A 126 -8.34 17.76 12.11
N GLN A 127 -8.42 18.34 13.32
CA GLN A 127 -9.37 19.40 13.64
C GLN A 127 -8.84 20.74 13.13
#